data_AF-A0A836JUS5-F1
#
_entry.id   AF-A0A836JUS5-F1
#
_cell.length_a   1.000
_cell.length_b   1.000
_cell.length_c   1.000
_cell.angle_alpha   90.00
_cell.angle_beta   90.00
_cell.angle_gamma   90.00
#
_symmetry.space_group_name_H-M   'P 1'
#
loop_
_entity.id
_entity.type
_entity.pdbx_description
1 polymer ?
#
loop_
_entity_poly.entity_id
_entity_poly.type
_entity_poly.pdbx_seq_one_letter_code
_entity_poly.pdbx_strand_id
1 'polypeptide(L)'
;MSLYLMVPLIVPILNFLKPLNTSRPYIYLYDVDYSFDREIYYYPVLVHSYIATILGVISMVINDTSYISLTQHACGLFAAIGYRLENLTLTINLKKNSFVKDVKVTYNKCESNNDIIYHEMILLLWKHQLTLEYIDLVESFFKIYLLIMIIMNFICMSLLGFQIIVFMNKKAELLTYIAMLIAGFIHLFVLSYPGQELMDHSADIFYKAYNMLWYRTSRRTTQLLSILLYRSFVPCTLTAGNMYVMSLQNYASVLQATLSYFTTLSSFK
;
A
#
# COMPACT_ATOMS: atom_id res chain seq x y z
N MET A 1 11.72 8.64 -13.05
CA MET A 1 10.89 9.26 -14.10
C MET A 1 11.34 10.65 -14.51
N SER A 2 11.64 11.57 -13.60
CA SER A 2 12.17 12.91 -13.94
C SER A 2 13.40 12.86 -14.88
N LEU A 3 14.34 11.94 -14.64
CA LEU A 3 15.51 11.74 -15.50
C LEU A 3 15.16 11.25 -16.91
N TYR A 4 14.13 10.41 -17.07
CA TYR A 4 13.69 9.90 -18.38
C TYR A 4 13.03 11.02 -19.21
N LEU A 5 12.23 11.88 -18.56
CA LEU A 5 11.58 13.02 -19.20
C LEU A 5 12.58 14.08 -19.69
N MET A 6 13.81 14.11 -19.15
CA MET A 6 14.85 15.03 -19.57
C MET A 6 15.60 14.59 -20.83
N VAL A 7 15.47 13.32 -21.25
CA VAL A 7 16.23 12.75 -22.38
C VAL A 7 15.99 13.51 -23.70
N PRO A 8 14.75 13.86 -24.12
CA PRO A 8 14.53 14.63 -25.34
C PRO A 8 15.04 16.08 -25.27
N LEU A 9 15.09 16.67 -24.06
CA LEU A 9 15.55 18.04 -23.84
C LEU A 9 17.06 18.21 -24.00
N ILE A 10 17.82 17.10 -23.99
CA ILE A 10 19.27 17.09 -24.22
C ILE A 10 19.61 17.71 -25.57
N VAL A 11 18.84 17.42 -26.63
CA VAL A 11 19.12 17.89 -28.00
C VAL A 11 18.95 19.41 -28.15
N PRO A 12 17.83 20.03 -27.74
CA PRO A 12 17.67 21.49 -27.72
C PRO A 12 18.75 22.20 -26.91
N ILE A 13 19.06 21.71 -25.71
CA ILE A 13 20.08 22.32 -24.83
C ILE A 13 21.46 22.27 -25.48
N LEU A 14 21.82 21.14 -26.09
CA LEU A 14 23.10 20.99 -26.78
C LEU A 14 23.20 21.80 -28.08
N ASN A 15 22.09 22.01 -28.79
CA ASN A 15 22.06 22.88 -29.96
C ASN A 15 22.25 24.36 -29.56
N PHE A 16 21.73 24.76 -28.40
CA PHE A 16 21.96 26.10 -27.85
C PHE A 16 23.40 26.31 -27.35
N LEU A 17 23.95 25.35 -26.60
CA LEU A 17 25.29 25.46 -26.00
C LEU A 17 26.43 25.20 -27.00
N LYS A 18 26.26 24.26 -27.93
CA LYS A 18 27.27 23.84 -28.90
C LYS A 18 26.62 23.54 -30.26
N PRO A 19 26.33 24.57 -31.07
CA PRO A 19 25.76 24.40 -32.39
C PRO A 19 26.73 23.61 -33.28
N LEU A 20 26.20 22.60 -33.98
CA LEU A 20 26.94 21.80 -34.97
C LEU A 20 26.55 22.26 -36.38
N ASN A 21 27.44 22.05 -37.34
CA ASN A 21 27.19 22.39 -38.75
C ASN A 21 26.11 21.49 -39.40
N THR A 22 25.78 20.37 -38.74
CA THR A 22 24.70 19.44 -39.10
C THR A 22 23.68 19.35 -37.96
N SER A 23 22.40 19.17 -38.30
CA SER A 23 21.33 18.97 -37.33
C SER A 23 21.51 17.63 -36.59
N ARG A 24 21.41 17.66 -35.26
CA ARG A 24 21.37 16.45 -34.43
C ARG A 24 20.05 15.70 -34.65
N PRO A 25 20.05 14.36 -34.63
CA PRO A 25 18.80 13.61 -34.74
C PRO A 25 17.88 13.93 -33.55
N TYR A 26 16.59 14.09 -33.84
CA TYR A 26 15.56 14.27 -32.81
C TYR A 26 15.44 13.02 -31.95
N ILE A 27 15.41 13.21 -30.63
CA ILE A 27 15.15 12.13 -29.68
C ILE A 27 13.68 12.24 -29.25
N TYR A 28 12.95 11.13 -29.34
CA TYR A 28 11.55 11.03 -28.96
C TYR A 28 11.40 10.28 -27.63
N LEU A 29 10.33 10.58 -26.90
CA LEU A 29 10.03 9.94 -25.62
C LEU A 29 9.47 8.52 -25.78
N TYR A 30 8.72 8.31 -26.86
CA TYR A 30 8.21 7.01 -27.31
C TYR A 30 8.38 6.91 -28.82
N ASP A 31 8.68 5.71 -29.30
CA ASP A 31 8.62 5.42 -30.73
C ASP A 31 7.18 5.03 -31.09
N VAL A 32 6.40 6.04 -31.50
CA VAL A 32 4.99 5.88 -31.91
C VAL A 32 4.87 6.25 -33.38
N ASP A 33 4.33 5.36 -34.18
CA ASP A 33 4.05 5.62 -35.59
C ASP A 33 2.82 6.51 -35.72
N TYR A 34 3.04 7.75 -36.13
CA TYR A 34 1.97 8.69 -36.48
C TYR A 34 1.71 8.61 -38.00
N SER A 35 0.46 8.82 -38.41
CA SER A 35 0.09 8.87 -39.84
C SER A 35 0.62 10.10 -40.58
N PHE A 36 1.31 11.00 -39.88
CA PHE A 36 1.90 12.23 -40.41
C PHE A 36 3.40 12.30 -40.07
N ASP A 37 4.16 13.09 -40.84
CA ASP A 37 5.60 13.22 -40.69
C ASP A 37 6.01 13.81 -39.34
N ARG A 38 6.64 12.97 -38.51
CA ARG A 38 7.07 13.30 -37.14
C ARG A 38 8.14 14.39 -37.09
N GLU A 39 8.99 14.47 -38.11
CA GLU A 39 10.08 15.45 -38.18
C GLU A 39 9.57 16.87 -38.41
N ILE A 40 8.48 17.03 -39.17
CA ILE A 40 7.85 18.33 -39.43
C ILE A 40 7.11 18.80 -38.17
N TYR A 41 6.42 17.89 -37.47
CA TYR A 41 5.60 18.18 -36.30
C TYR A 41 6.25 17.79 -34.98
N TYR A 42 7.58 17.89 -34.89
CA TYR A 42 8.36 17.42 -33.73
C TYR A 42 7.88 18.01 -32.40
N TYR A 43 7.76 19.34 -32.30
CA TYR A 43 7.38 19.99 -31.03
C TYR A 43 5.95 19.66 -30.57
N PRO A 44 4.91 19.69 -31.44
CA PRO A 44 3.58 19.20 -31.07
C PRO A 44 3.57 17.76 -30.59
N VAL A 45 4.27 16.85 -31.28
CA VAL A 45 4.38 15.43 -30.89
C VAL A 45 5.06 15.30 -29.52
N LEU A 46 6.13 16.06 -29.29
CA LEU A 46 6.85 16.07 -28.02
C LEU A 46 5.96 16.57 -26.88
N VAL A 47 5.23 17.68 -27.06
CA VAL A 47 4.29 18.21 -26.06
C VAL A 47 3.18 17.21 -25.76
N HIS A 48 2.58 16.60 -26.79
CA HIS A 48 1.57 15.57 -26.61
C HIS A 48 2.11 14.38 -25.81
N SER A 49 3.33 13.92 -26.13
CA SER A 49 3.97 12.81 -25.40
C SER A 49 4.18 13.16 -23.92
N TYR A 50 4.65 14.37 -23.60
CA TYR A 50 4.80 14.82 -22.22
C TYR A 50 3.48 14.85 -21.48
N ILE A 51 2.43 15.42 -22.06
CA ILE A 51 1.10 15.47 -21.44
C ILE A 51 0.58 14.06 -21.19
N ALA A 52 0.68 13.15 -22.17
CA ALA A 52 0.26 11.76 -22.02
C ALA A 52 1.02 11.05 -20.88
N THR A 53 2.33 11.23 -20.79
CA THR A 53 3.13 10.62 -19.69
C THR A 53 2.75 11.15 -18.33
N ILE A 54 2.56 12.46 -18.20
CA ILE A 54 2.23 13.10 -16.93
C ILE A 54 0.84 12.61 -16.47
N LEU A 55 -0.14 12.57 -17.38
CA LEU A 55 -1.47 12.06 -17.07
C LEU A 55 -1.44 10.58 -16.66
N GLY A 56 -0.68 9.75 -17.37
CA GLY A 56 -0.52 8.32 -17.04
C GLY A 56 0.17 8.08 -15.70
N VAL A 57 1.22 8.86 -15.38
CA VAL A 57 1.91 8.74 -14.09
C VAL A 57 1.02 9.24 -12.95
N ILE A 58 0.32 10.36 -13.14
CA ILE A 58 -0.60 10.89 -12.13
C ILE A 58 -1.72 9.89 -11.85
N SER A 59 -2.31 9.29 -12.88
CA SER A 59 -3.37 8.30 -12.67
C SER A 59 -2.87 7.07 -11.92
N MET A 60 -1.68 6.56 -12.24
CA MET A 60 -1.05 5.46 -11.50
C MET A 60 -0.81 5.83 -10.04
N VAL A 61 -0.23 7.00 -9.76
CA VAL A 61 0.04 7.47 -8.40
C VAL A 61 -1.25 7.67 -7.61
N ILE A 62 -2.31 8.21 -8.21
CA ILE A 62 -3.61 8.36 -7.56
C ILE A 62 -4.16 7.00 -7.13
N ASN A 63 -4.12 5.99 -8.00
CA ASN A 63 -4.61 4.66 -7.66
C ASN A 63 -3.78 4.02 -6.54
N ASP A 64 -2.44 4.01 -6.66
CA ASP A 64 -1.53 3.47 -5.64
C ASP A 64 -1.75 4.16 -4.28
N THR A 65 -1.82 5.49 -4.26
CA THR A 65 -2.03 6.26 -3.02
C THR A 65 -3.41 6.06 -2.43
N SER A 66 -4.46 5.94 -3.27
CA SER A 66 -5.81 5.65 -2.81
C SER A 66 -5.90 4.28 -2.12
N TYR A 67 -5.23 3.26 -2.67
CA TYR A 67 -5.11 1.94 -2.08
C TYR A 67 -4.43 2.01 -0.71
N ILE A 68 -3.24 2.61 -0.66
CA ILE A 68 -2.46 2.75 0.57
C ILE A 68 -3.26 3.51 1.64
N SER A 69 -3.90 4.62 1.28
CA SER A 69 -4.67 5.46 2.20
C SER A 69 -5.86 4.73 2.81
N LEU A 70 -6.62 3.98 1.99
CA LEU A 70 -7.78 3.22 2.47
C LEU A 70 -7.36 2.05 3.36
N THR A 71 -6.28 1.35 3.01
CA THR A 71 -5.71 0.30 3.87
C THR A 71 -5.19 0.89 5.19
N GLN A 72 -4.49 2.03 5.15
CA GLN A 72 -3.99 2.71 6.35
C GLN A 72 -5.13 3.20 7.26
N HIS A 73 -6.24 3.63 6.67
CA HIS A 73 -7.44 3.97 7.42
C HIS A 73 -8.00 2.74 8.16
N ALA A 74 -8.03 1.55 7.54
CA ALA A 74 -8.39 0.31 8.24
C ALA A 74 -7.43 -0.01 9.40
N CYS A 75 -6.10 0.13 9.19
CA CYS A 75 -5.10 -0.03 10.24
C CYS A 75 -5.39 0.90 11.44
N GLY A 76 -5.70 2.17 11.16
CA GLY A 76 -6.07 3.16 12.17
C GLY A 76 -7.35 2.79 12.93
N LEU A 77 -8.37 2.24 12.25
CA LEU A 77 -9.59 1.74 12.89
C LEU A 77 -9.28 0.60 13.87
N PHE A 78 -8.46 -0.37 13.47
CA PHE A 78 -8.03 -1.46 14.35
C PHE A 78 -7.21 -0.96 15.53
N ALA A 79 -6.26 -0.05 15.30
CA ALA A 79 -5.47 0.55 16.36
C ALA A 79 -6.35 1.27 17.39
N ALA A 80 -7.35 2.04 16.93
CA ALA A 80 -8.29 2.76 17.78
C ALA A 80 -9.21 1.82 18.57
N ILE A 81 -9.72 0.76 17.93
CA ILE A 81 -10.54 -0.27 18.58
C ILE A 81 -9.72 -0.99 19.65
N GLY A 82 -8.50 -1.44 19.32
CA GLY A 82 -7.61 -2.10 20.24
C GLY A 82 -7.27 -1.25 21.46
N TYR A 83 -6.92 0.03 21.26
CA TYR A 83 -6.61 0.95 22.36
C TYR A 83 -7.80 1.15 23.31
N ARG A 84 -9.01 1.28 22.75
CA ARG A 84 -10.24 1.41 23.56
C ARG A 84 -10.59 0.12 24.30
N LEU A 85 -10.32 -1.02 23.69
CA LEU A 85 -10.57 -2.33 24.27
C LEU A 85 -9.68 -2.59 25.48
N GLU A 86 -8.37 -2.35 25.35
CA GLU A 86 -7.39 -2.53 26.43
C GLU A 86 -7.68 -1.60 27.63
N ASN A 87 -8.06 -0.35 27.35
CA ASN A 87 -8.29 0.67 28.36
C ASN A 87 -9.76 0.80 28.83
N LEU A 88 -10.65 -0.10 28.40
CA LEU A 88 -12.09 -0.02 28.67
C LEU A 88 -12.40 0.12 30.16
N THR A 89 -11.86 -0.80 30.97
CA THR A 89 -12.10 -0.85 32.43
C THR A 89 -11.47 0.32 33.16
N LEU A 90 -10.29 0.78 32.73
CA LEU A 90 -9.60 1.92 33.34
C LEU A 90 -10.31 3.24 33.05
N THR A 91 -10.72 3.45 31.80
CA THR A 91 -11.39 4.69 31.36
C THR A 91 -12.71 4.91 32.09
N ILE A 92 -13.49 3.84 32.28
CA ILE A 92 -14.77 3.89 32.99
C ILE A 92 -14.55 4.19 34.48
N ASN A 93 -13.53 3.58 35.11
CA ASN A 93 -13.19 3.86 36.50
C ASN A 93 -12.69 5.31 36.71
N LEU A 94 -11.92 5.85 35.77
CA LEU A 94 -11.45 7.25 35.82
C LEU A 94 -12.59 8.26 35.63
N LYS A 95 -13.48 8.04 34.65
CA LYS A 95 -14.67 8.90 34.44
C LYS A 95 -15.56 8.95 35.69
N LYS A 96 -15.69 7.83 36.41
CA LYS A 96 -16.42 7.80 37.67
C LYS A 96 -15.74 8.69 38.73
N ASN A 97 -14.43 8.58 38.90
CA ASN A 97 -13.69 9.36 39.90
C ASN A 97 -13.72 10.88 39.63
N SER A 98 -13.78 11.30 38.36
CA SER A 98 -13.97 12.71 38.00
C SER A 98 -15.41 13.19 38.23
N PHE A 99 -16.42 12.40 37.85
CA PHE A 99 -17.83 12.73 38.10
C PHE A 99 -18.19 12.82 39.59
N VAL A 100 -17.52 12.02 40.43
CA VAL A 100 -17.72 12.04 41.90
C VAL A 100 -17.21 13.34 42.53
N LYS A 101 -16.32 14.10 41.88
CA LYS A 101 -15.88 15.41 42.39
C LYS A 101 -16.87 16.55 42.12
N ASP A 102 -17.64 16.49 41.04
CA ASP A 102 -18.41 17.65 40.58
C ASP A 102 -19.93 17.57 40.81
N VAL A 103 -20.53 16.42 41.14
CA VAL A 103 -22.00 16.34 41.27
C VAL A 103 -22.46 15.42 42.40
N LYS A 104 -22.68 15.99 43.59
CA LYS A 104 -23.68 15.49 44.57
C LYS A 104 -25.07 16.05 44.21
N VAL A 105 -25.62 15.69 43.05
CA VAL A 105 -27.03 16.00 42.72
C VAL A 105 -27.65 14.83 41.97
N THR A 106 -28.43 14.06 42.72
CA THR A 106 -29.68 13.37 42.36
C THR A 106 -29.97 13.17 40.87
N TYR A 107 -29.82 11.94 40.36
CA TYR A 107 -30.81 11.29 39.49
C TYR A 107 -30.62 9.76 39.55
N ASN A 108 -31.71 9.06 39.91
CA ASN A 108 -31.80 7.61 39.94
C ASN A 108 -31.76 7.04 38.52
N LYS A 109 -30.61 6.53 38.10
CA LYS A 109 -30.50 5.34 37.24
C LYS A 109 -29.24 4.61 37.65
N CYS A 110 -29.37 3.64 38.56
CA CYS A 110 -28.32 2.68 38.88
C CYS A 110 -28.05 1.81 37.64
N GLU A 111 -27.39 2.36 36.65
CA GLU A 111 -26.68 1.54 35.68
C GLU A 111 -25.48 0.96 36.42
N SER A 112 -25.47 -0.36 36.63
CA SER A 112 -24.36 -0.99 37.32
C SER A 112 -23.11 -0.76 36.46
N ASN A 113 -21.93 -0.63 37.07
CA ASN A 113 -20.68 -0.41 36.32
C ASN A 113 -20.48 -1.48 35.22
N ASN A 114 -21.01 -2.68 35.47
CA ASN A 114 -20.99 -3.80 34.54
C ASN A 114 -21.90 -3.61 33.31
N ASP A 115 -22.98 -2.84 33.43
CA ASP A 115 -23.93 -2.57 32.34
C ASP A 115 -23.34 -1.55 31.36
N ILE A 116 -22.63 -0.54 31.87
CA ILE A 116 -21.89 0.44 31.06
C ILE A 116 -20.75 -0.24 30.30
N ILE A 117 -19.94 -1.06 30.99
CA ILE A 117 -18.86 -1.86 30.38
C ILE A 117 -19.43 -2.77 29.29
N TYR A 118 -20.59 -3.39 29.54
CA TYR A 118 -21.25 -4.25 28.57
C TYR A 118 -21.74 -3.52 27.33
N HIS A 119 -22.36 -2.35 27.50
CA HIS A 119 -22.81 -1.54 26.37
C HIS A 119 -21.64 -1.06 25.51
N GLU A 120 -20.55 -0.58 26.13
CA GLU A 120 -19.35 -0.14 25.41
C GLU A 120 -18.67 -1.32 24.68
N MET A 121 -18.66 -2.51 25.29
CA MET A 121 -18.15 -3.73 24.63
C MET A 121 -18.97 -4.09 23.39
N ILE A 122 -20.30 -4.03 23.44
CA ILE A 122 -21.16 -4.25 22.27
C ILE A 122 -20.82 -3.24 21.17
N LEU A 123 -20.66 -1.97 21.52
CA LEU A 123 -20.32 -0.92 20.57
C LEU A 123 -18.94 -1.13 19.93
N LEU A 124 -17.95 -1.64 20.69
CA LEU A 124 -16.65 -2.02 20.14
C LEU A 124 -16.74 -3.23 19.20
N LEU A 125 -17.54 -4.24 19.55
CA LEU A 125 -17.78 -5.39 18.68
C LEU A 125 -18.44 -4.97 17.37
N TRP A 126 -19.44 -4.10 17.44
CA TRP A 126 -20.11 -3.57 16.26
C TRP A 126 -19.14 -2.78 15.37
N LYS A 127 -18.28 -1.93 15.95
CA LYS A 127 -17.23 -1.22 15.19
C LYS A 127 -16.19 -2.17 14.60
N HIS A 128 -15.81 -3.23 15.31
CA HIS A 128 -14.90 -4.24 14.79
C HIS A 128 -15.52 -4.96 13.59
N GLN A 129 -16.79 -5.36 13.68
CA GLN A 129 -17.53 -5.94 12.55
C GLN A 129 -17.59 -4.98 11.36
N LEU A 130 -17.93 -3.70 11.60
CA LEU A 130 -17.95 -2.69 10.55
C LEU A 130 -16.57 -2.49 9.90
N THR A 131 -15.49 -2.60 10.68
CA THR A 131 -14.11 -2.51 10.17
C THR A 131 -13.77 -3.71 9.28
N LEU A 132 -14.25 -4.91 9.63
CA LEU A 132 -14.10 -6.10 8.79
C LEU A 132 -14.85 -5.94 7.46
N GLU A 133 -16.10 -5.48 7.50
CA GLU A 133 -16.89 -5.20 6.28
C GLU A 133 -16.23 -4.14 5.39
N TYR A 134 -15.62 -3.11 6.01
CA TYR A 134 -14.85 -2.10 5.29
C TYR A 134 -13.64 -2.72 4.57
N ILE A 135 -12.91 -3.62 5.22
CA ILE A 135 -11.76 -4.30 4.62
C ILE A 135 -12.20 -5.18 3.45
N ASP A 136 -13.29 -5.94 3.60
CA ASP A 136 -13.84 -6.77 2.53
C ASP A 136 -14.22 -5.90 1.30
N LEU A 137 -14.75 -4.68 1.54
CA LEU A 137 -15.03 -3.72 0.48
C LEU A 137 -13.76 -3.20 -0.20
N VAL A 138 -12.74 -2.84 0.58
CA VAL A 138 -11.43 -2.38 0.07
C VAL A 138 -10.77 -3.48 -0.75
N GLU A 139 -10.76 -4.71 -0.25
CA GLU A 139 -10.23 -5.86 -0.97
C GLU A 139 -10.96 -6.05 -2.29
N SER A 140 -12.29 -6.09 -2.27
CA SER A 140 -13.11 -6.25 -3.48
C SER A 140 -12.81 -5.19 -4.53
N PHE A 141 -12.69 -3.93 -4.12
CA PHE A 141 -12.44 -2.80 -5.02
C PHE A 141 -11.06 -2.87 -5.69
N PHE A 142 -10.01 -3.23 -4.94
CA PHE A 142 -8.64 -3.27 -5.46
C PHE A 142 -8.18 -4.63 -5.97
N LYS A 143 -8.96 -5.71 -5.78
CA LYS A 143 -8.54 -7.08 -6.11
C LYS A 143 -8.02 -7.24 -7.54
N ILE A 144 -8.76 -6.74 -8.53
CA ILE A 144 -8.39 -6.85 -9.95
C ILE A 144 -7.24 -5.89 -10.28
N TYR A 145 -7.27 -4.68 -9.72
CA TYR A 145 -6.23 -3.69 -9.90
C TYR A 145 -4.86 -4.22 -9.45
N LEU A 146 -4.76 -4.72 -8.22
CA LEU A 146 -3.52 -5.27 -7.68
C LEU A 146 -3.02 -6.46 -8.50
N LEU A 147 -3.93 -7.31 -9.00
CA LEU A 147 -3.56 -8.43 -9.88
C LEU A 147 -2.89 -7.92 -11.16
N ILE A 148 -3.51 -6.96 -11.84
CA ILE A 148 -2.96 -6.37 -13.07
C ILE A 148 -1.60 -5.71 -12.77
N MET A 149 -1.50 -4.95 -11.68
CA MET A 149 -0.25 -4.28 -11.31
C MET A 149 0.89 -5.27 -11.03
N ILE A 150 0.63 -6.39 -10.35
CA ILE A 150 1.63 -7.43 -10.11
C ILE A 150 2.07 -8.09 -11.41
N ILE A 151 1.15 -8.45 -12.30
CA ILE A 151 1.48 -9.04 -13.60
C ILE A 151 2.32 -8.07 -14.43
N MET A 152 1.93 -6.80 -14.48
CA MET A 152 2.67 -5.76 -15.20
C MET A 152 4.06 -5.53 -14.60
N ASN A 153 4.18 -5.53 -13.27
CA ASN A 153 5.47 -5.42 -12.59
C ASN A 153 6.36 -6.62 -12.95
N PHE A 154 5.82 -7.84 -12.93
CA PHE A 154 6.57 -9.05 -13.30
C PHE A 154 7.07 -9.00 -14.76
N ILE A 155 6.21 -8.63 -15.71
CA ILE A 155 6.60 -8.47 -17.12
C ILE A 155 7.70 -7.41 -17.26
N CYS A 156 7.50 -6.23 -16.65
CA CYS A 156 8.47 -5.14 -16.70
C CYS A 156 9.84 -5.57 -16.14
N MET A 157 9.85 -6.22 -14.98
CA MET A 157 11.06 -6.72 -14.33
C MET A 157 11.78 -7.79 -15.16
N SER A 158 11.03 -8.67 -15.84
CA SER A 158 11.62 -9.68 -16.73
C SER A 158 12.32 -9.05 -17.95
N LEU A 159 11.70 -8.03 -18.56
CA LEU A 159 12.26 -7.28 -19.68
C LEU A 159 13.49 -6.48 -19.26
N LEU A 160 13.44 -5.80 -18.10
CA LEU A 160 14.57 -5.08 -17.52
C LEU A 160 15.74 -6.02 -17.22
N GLY A 161 15.46 -7.20 -16.65
CA GLY A 161 16.48 -8.22 -16.39
C GLY A 161 17.20 -8.67 -17.67
N PHE A 162 16.46 -8.87 -18.75
CA PHE A 162 17.04 -9.18 -20.07
C PHE A 162 17.90 -8.03 -20.62
N GLN A 163 17.41 -6.79 -20.55
CA GLN A 163 18.16 -5.61 -21.00
C GLN A 163 19.48 -5.43 -20.24
N ILE A 164 19.51 -5.70 -18.93
CA ILE A 164 20.73 -5.68 -18.12
C ILE A 164 21.77 -6.65 -18.69
N ILE A 165 21.37 -7.88 -19.02
CA ILE A 165 22.27 -8.92 -19.54
C ILE A 165 22.83 -8.54 -20.92
N VAL A 166 21.99 -7.99 -21.80
CA VAL A 166 22.39 -7.58 -23.16
C VAL A 166 23.36 -6.40 -23.13
N PHE A 167 23.08 -5.38 -22.32
CA PHE A 167 23.85 -4.12 -22.31
C PHE A 167 24.96 -4.05 -21.25
N MET A 168 25.37 -5.18 -20.65
CA MET A 168 26.41 -5.22 -19.61
C MET A 168 27.72 -4.49 -19.95
N ASN A 169 28.11 -4.41 -21.23
CA ASN A 169 29.36 -3.77 -21.64
C ASN A 169 29.27 -2.22 -21.70
N LYS A 170 28.07 -1.64 -21.70
CA LYS A 170 27.85 -0.19 -21.79
C LYS A 170 27.49 0.38 -20.42
N LYS A 171 28.48 0.92 -19.70
CA LYS A 171 28.35 1.37 -18.30
C LYS A 171 27.20 2.36 -18.04
N ALA A 172 26.96 3.31 -18.95
CA ALA A 172 25.93 4.34 -18.77
C ALA A 172 24.49 3.79 -18.92
N GLU A 173 24.26 2.94 -19.91
CA GLU A 173 22.96 2.30 -20.14
C GLU A 173 22.66 1.28 -19.03
N LEU A 174 23.67 0.49 -18.64
CA LEU A 174 23.58 -0.50 -17.56
C LEU A 174 23.12 0.12 -16.23
N LEU A 175 23.71 1.25 -15.82
CA LEU A 175 23.34 1.94 -14.59
C LEU A 175 21.85 2.33 -14.57
N THR A 176 21.34 2.77 -15.73
CA THR A 176 19.93 3.18 -15.87
C THR A 176 18.99 1.99 -15.70
N TYR A 177 19.29 0.85 -16.33
CA TYR A 177 18.46 -0.35 -16.20
C TYR A 177 18.47 -0.94 -14.79
N ILE A 178 19.64 -0.94 -14.13
CA ILE A 178 19.74 -1.36 -12.72
C ILE A 178 18.90 -0.44 -11.81
N ALA A 179 18.97 0.88 -12.02
CA ALA A 179 18.17 1.83 -11.25
C ALA A 179 16.66 1.62 -11.47
N MET A 180 16.22 1.32 -12.70
CA MET A 180 14.83 0.99 -13.02
C MET A 180 14.39 -0.32 -12.36
N LEU A 181 15.25 -1.34 -12.33
CA LEU A 181 15.00 -2.61 -11.66
C LEU A 181 14.77 -2.41 -10.15
N ILE A 182 15.66 -1.65 -9.50
CA ILE A 182 15.51 -1.29 -8.09
C ILE A 182 14.20 -0.54 -7.85
N ALA A 183 13.85 0.41 -8.72
CA ALA A 183 12.58 1.13 -8.63
C ALA A 183 11.36 0.21 -8.77
N GLY A 184 11.41 -0.79 -9.65
CA GLY A 184 10.35 -1.79 -9.79
C GLY A 184 10.16 -2.65 -8.54
N PHE A 185 11.26 -3.04 -7.87
CA PHE A 185 11.19 -3.73 -6.59
C PHE A 185 10.66 -2.86 -5.46
N ILE A 186 11.05 -1.58 -5.42
CA ILE A 186 10.51 -0.62 -4.44
C ILE A 186 9.00 -0.44 -4.66
N HIS A 187 8.55 -0.33 -5.90
CA HIS A 187 7.13 -0.22 -6.22
C HIS A 187 6.33 -1.43 -5.73
N LEU A 188 6.83 -2.65 -5.98
CA LEU A 188 6.20 -3.87 -5.48
C LEU A 188 6.20 -3.95 -3.94
N PHE A 189 7.26 -3.48 -3.29
CA PHE A 189 7.33 -3.39 -1.83
C PHE A 189 6.26 -2.42 -1.28
N VAL A 190 6.15 -1.23 -1.86
CA VAL A 190 5.17 -0.21 -1.47
C VAL A 190 3.73 -0.72 -1.64
N LEU A 191 3.45 -1.54 -2.65
CA LEU A 191 2.15 -2.19 -2.81
C LEU A 191 1.90 -3.31 -1.79
N SER A 192 2.93 -4.06 -1.40
CA SER A 192 2.79 -5.21 -0.49
C SER A 192 2.77 -4.82 0.99
N TYR A 193 3.41 -3.71 1.34
CA TYR A 193 3.59 -3.26 2.73
C TYR A 193 2.27 -2.95 3.47
N PRO A 194 1.30 -2.20 2.91
CA PRO A 194 0.02 -1.94 3.59
C PRO A 194 -0.76 -3.20 3.93
N GLY A 195 -0.69 -4.23 3.06
CA GLY A 195 -1.32 -5.52 3.32
C GLY A 195 -0.70 -6.23 4.54
N GLN A 196 0.63 -6.15 4.69
CA GLN A 196 1.31 -6.66 5.88
C GLN A 196 0.93 -5.89 7.14
N GLU A 197 0.94 -4.55 7.09
CA GLU A 197 0.59 -3.70 8.23
C GLU A 197 -0.85 -3.95 8.71
N LEU A 198 -1.78 -4.16 7.76
CA LEU A 198 -3.16 -4.54 8.07
C LEU A 198 -3.25 -5.89 8.78
N MET A 199 -2.51 -6.90 8.31
CA MET A 199 -2.45 -8.21 8.95
C MET A 199 -1.96 -8.08 10.40
N ASP A 200 -0.89 -7.33 10.61
CA ASP A 200 -0.28 -7.13 11.93
C ASP A 200 -1.23 -6.40 12.88
N HIS A 201 -1.88 -5.32 12.44
CA HIS A 201 -2.88 -4.60 13.25
C HIS A 201 -4.13 -5.42 13.57
N SER A 202 -4.58 -6.25 12.63
CA SER A 202 -5.72 -7.14 12.87
C SER A 202 -5.40 -8.22 13.91
N ALA A 203 -4.18 -8.76 13.88
CA ALA A 203 -3.69 -9.74 14.86
C ALA A 203 -3.44 -9.11 16.25
N ASP A 204 -2.97 -7.86 16.30
CA ASP A 204 -2.71 -7.11 17.53
C ASP A 204 -3.97 -6.94 18.42
N ILE A 205 -5.17 -6.95 17.82
CA ILE A 205 -6.45 -6.93 18.56
C ILE A 205 -6.53 -8.08 19.55
N PHE A 206 -6.01 -9.25 19.21
CA PHE A 206 -5.99 -10.41 20.11
C PHE A 206 -5.22 -10.09 21.40
N TYR A 207 -4.01 -9.53 21.27
CA TYR A 207 -3.17 -9.20 22.42
C TYR A 207 -3.78 -8.10 23.28
N LYS A 208 -4.35 -7.06 22.64
CA LYS A 208 -5.04 -5.97 23.35
C LYS A 208 -6.32 -6.43 24.05
N ALA A 209 -7.06 -7.34 23.42
CA ALA A 209 -8.22 -8.00 24.02
C ALA A 209 -7.82 -8.87 25.22
N TYR A 210 -6.66 -9.52 25.16
CA TYR A 210 -6.14 -10.34 26.26
C TYR A 210 -5.66 -9.50 27.44
N ASN A 211 -5.00 -8.36 27.18
CA ASN A 211 -4.47 -7.45 28.20
C ASN A 211 -5.53 -6.66 28.96
N MET A 212 -6.78 -6.62 28.47
CA MET A 212 -7.86 -5.96 29.19
C MET A 212 -8.09 -6.61 30.56
N LEU A 213 -8.63 -5.85 31.52
CA LEU A 213 -8.94 -6.33 32.88
C LEU A 213 -10.20 -7.24 32.91
N TRP A 214 -10.26 -8.26 32.06
CA TRP A 214 -11.41 -9.15 31.82
C TRP A 214 -11.90 -9.86 33.08
N TYR A 215 -11.03 -10.14 34.04
CA TYR A 215 -11.37 -10.77 35.31
C TYR A 215 -12.18 -9.83 36.24
N ARG A 216 -12.23 -8.53 35.93
CA ARG A 216 -13.03 -7.54 36.66
C ARG A 216 -14.35 -7.21 35.98
N THR A 217 -14.65 -7.82 34.83
CA THR A 217 -15.86 -7.54 34.06
C THR A 217 -16.93 -8.61 34.29
N SER A 218 -18.16 -8.35 33.85
CA SER A 218 -19.27 -9.28 34.07
C SER A 218 -19.18 -10.54 33.20
N ARG A 219 -19.81 -11.63 33.63
CA ARG A 219 -19.85 -12.88 32.86
C ARG A 219 -20.38 -12.70 31.42
N ARG A 220 -21.29 -11.74 31.20
CA ARG A 220 -21.82 -11.43 29.86
C ARG A 220 -20.74 -10.79 28.98
N THR A 221 -19.95 -9.87 29.53
CA THR A 221 -18.83 -9.25 28.79
C THR A 221 -17.71 -10.22 28.47
N THR A 222 -17.39 -11.15 29.39
CA THR A 222 -16.36 -12.16 29.14
C THR A 222 -16.76 -13.13 28.04
N GLN A 223 -18.05 -13.46 27.92
CA GLN A 223 -18.55 -14.26 26.78
C GLN A 223 -18.37 -13.54 25.44
N LEU A 224 -18.70 -12.25 25.39
CA LEU A 224 -18.47 -11.40 24.21
C LEU A 224 -16.99 -11.31 23.84
N LEU A 225 -16.12 -11.17 24.85
CA LEU A 225 -14.67 -11.15 24.67
C LEU A 225 -14.15 -12.46 24.08
N SER A 226 -14.66 -13.62 24.52
CA SER A 226 -14.26 -14.91 23.94
C SER A 226 -14.58 -15.01 22.45
N ILE A 227 -15.72 -14.47 22.02
CA ILE A 227 -16.10 -14.43 20.60
C ILE A 227 -15.13 -13.53 19.81
N LEU A 228 -14.78 -12.36 20.36
CA LEU A 228 -13.81 -11.45 19.75
C LEU A 228 -12.43 -12.11 19.61
N LEU A 229 -11.93 -12.74 20.68
CA LEU A 229 -10.66 -13.45 20.69
C LEU A 229 -10.63 -14.54 19.62
N TYR A 230 -11.70 -15.35 19.53
CA TYR A 230 -11.83 -16.38 18.51
C TYR A 230 -11.76 -15.80 17.09
N ARG A 231 -12.46 -14.69 16.82
CA ARG A 231 -12.42 -14.02 15.51
C ARG A 231 -11.04 -13.44 15.20
N SER A 232 -10.37 -12.84 16.17
CA SER A 232 -9.06 -12.18 16.00
C SER A 232 -7.89 -13.15 15.73
N PHE A 233 -8.07 -14.46 15.91
CA PHE A 233 -7.07 -15.45 15.51
C PHE A 233 -6.84 -15.52 14.00
N VAL A 234 -7.83 -15.13 13.20
CA VAL A 234 -7.71 -15.10 11.75
C VAL A 234 -7.42 -13.65 11.35
N PRO A 235 -6.17 -13.31 10.98
CA PRO A 235 -5.82 -11.96 10.56
C PRO A 235 -6.52 -11.60 9.25
N CYS A 236 -6.79 -10.32 9.07
CA CYS A 236 -7.32 -9.77 7.83
C CYS A 236 -6.21 -9.71 6.78
N THR A 237 -6.47 -10.26 5.59
CA THR A 237 -5.49 -10.30 4.51
C THR A 237 -6.05 -9.63 3.27
N LEU A 238 -5.23 -8.85 2.56
CA LEU A 238 -5.58 -8.33 1.23
C LEU A 238 -5.00 -9.23 0.15
N THR A 239 -5.84 -9.68 -0.78
CA THR A 239 -5.40 -10.54 -1.88
C THR A 239 -5.52 -9.87 -3.25
N ALA A 240 -4.51 -10.09 -4.09
CA ALA A 240 -4.56 -9.77 -5.51
C ALA A 240 -5.14 -10.97 -6.28
N GLY A 241 -6.31 -10.76 -6.88
CA GLY A 241 -7.04 -11.79 -7.65
C GLY A 241 -7.34 -13.09 -6.91
N ASN A 242 -7.40 -13.10 -5.56
CA ASN A 242 -7.47 -14.31 -4.73
C ASN A 242 -6.29 -15.30 -4.90
N MET A 243 -5.21 -14.91 -5.58
CA MET A 243 -4.08 -15.80 -5.86
C MET A 243 -2.81 -15.40 -5.10
N TYR A 244 -2.60 -14.10 -4.92
CA TYR A 244 -1.40 -13.56 -4.28
C TYR A 244 -1.79 -12.74 -3.06
N VAL A 245 -1.35 -13.18 -1.88
CA VAL A 245 -1.54 -12.41 -0.64
C VAL A 245 -0.53 -11.26 -0.61
N MET A 246 -1.01 -10.04 -0.35
CA MET A 246 -0.15 -8.86 -0.22
C MET A 246 0.58 -8.88 1.12
N SER A 247 1.62 -9.69 1.21
CA SER A 247 2.44 -9.87 2.42
C SER A 247 3.92 -9.70 2.10
N LEU A 248 4.70 -9.34 3.13
CA LEU A 248 6.15 -9.19 2.97
C LEU A 248 6.83 -10.54 2.68
N GLN A 249 6.24 -11.65 3.15
CA GLN A 249 6.70 -13.00 2.85
C GLN A 249 6.62 -13.32 1.34
N ASN A 250 5.51 -12.97 0.69
CA ASN A 250 5.37 -13.18 -0.75
C ASN A 250 6.27 -12.23 -1.54
N TYR A 251 6.46 -11.00 -1.08
CA TYR A 251 7.45 -10.09 -1.67
C TYR A 251 8.87 -10.68 -1.63
N ALA A 252 9.28 -11.23 -0.49
CA ALA A 252 10.59 -11.86 -0.32
C ALA A 252 10.77 -13.09 -1.24
N SER A 253 9.72 -13.90 -1.42
CA SER A 253 9.78 -15.04 -2.34
C SER A 253 9.93 -14.60 -3.80
N VAL A 254 9.26 -13.51 -4.22
CA VAL A 254 9.45 -12.90 -5.55
C VAL A 254 10.87 -12.38 -5.74
N LEU A 255 11.45 -11.70 -4.75
CA LEU A 255 12.85 -11.27 -4.78
C LEU A 255 13.82 -12.45 -4.92
N GLN A 256 13.62 -13.50 -4.14
CA GLN A 256 14.48 -14.67 -4.19
C GLN A 256 14.41 -15.38 -5.55
N ALA A 257 13.19 -15.52 -6.10
CA ALA A 257 12.97 -16.12 -7.40
C ALA A 257 13.65 -15.29 -8.51
N THR A 258 13.46 -13.97 -8.52
CA THR A 258 14.06 -13.07 -9.53
C THR A 258 15.59 -13.09 -9.50
N LEU A 259 16.20 -13.04 -8.31
CA LEU A 259 17.66 -13.17 -8.17
C LEU A 259 18.17 -14.54 -8.64
N SER A 260 17.43 -15.61 -8.35
CA SER A 260 17.78 -16.96 -8.82
C SER A 260 17.74 -17.04 -10.35
N TYR A 261 16.67 -16.53 -10.97
CA TYR A 261 16.55 -16.45 -12.43
C TYR A 261 17.64 -15.59 -13.08
N PHE A 262 17.99 -14.46 -12.46
CA PHE A 262 19.07 -13.60 -12.96
C PHE A 262 20.42 -14.31 -12.90
N THR A 263 20.70 -15.01 -11.79
CA THR A 263 21.95 -15.76 -11.60
C THR A 263 22.07 -16.90 -12.60
N THR A 264 20.99 -17.66 -12.83
CA THR A 264 21.00 -18.74 -13.83
C THR A 264 21.17 -18.20 -15.24
N LEU A 265 20.45 -17.15 -15.63
CA LEU A 265 20.61 -16.51 -16.94
C LEU A 265 22.03 -15.96 -17.15
N SER A 266 22.63 -15.38 -16.12
CA SER A 266 24.02 -14.91 -16.18
C SER A 266 25.02 -16.05 -16.33
N SER A 267 24.70 -17.27 -15.86
CA SER A 267 25.59 -18.43 -15.99
C SER A 267 25.59 -19.06 -17.40
N PHE A 268 24.55 -18.79 -18.21
CA PHE A 268 24.46 -19.26 -19.59
C PHE A 268 25.20 -18.38 -20.61
N LYS A 269 25.76 -17.25 -20.17
CA LYS A 269 26.53 -16.30 -20.99
C LYS A 269 28.01 -16.45 -20.74
#